data_AF-A0A3B8MJK0-F1
#
_entry.id   AF-A0A3B8MJK0-F1
#
_cell.length_a   1.000
_cell.length_b   1.000
_cell.length_c   1.000
_cell.angle_alpha   90.00
_cell.angle_beta   90.00
_cell.angle_gamma   90.00
#
_symmetry.space_group_name_H-M   'P 1'
#
loop_
_entity.id
_entity.type
_entity.pdbx_description
1 polymer ?
#
loop_
_entity_poly.entity_id
_entity_poly.type
_entity_poly.pdbx_seq_one_letter_code
_entity_poly.pdbx_strand_id
1 'polypeptide(L)'
;MVEVALRWLEFSYDQGNLMKATQILANFEDRCRVRIEGQRGKPFGKREIQWDWNERGNFTGKYAHSVNMYAMQAFHLDEGVEEANEALCELFGHYLEHETDLYEAHSFHWSGALSARLWSFFSLRCTTCYGRQAGKLNVAT
;
A
#
# COMPACT_ATOMS: atom_id res chain seq x y z
N MET A 1 -47.31 -17.02 -17.98
CA MET A 1 -47.54 -15.82 -17.13
C MET A 1 -46.55 -15.74 -15.98
N VAL A 2 -46.35 -16.80 -15.19
CA VAL A 2 -45.41 -16.81 -14.04
C VAL A 2 -43.93 -16.74 -14.46
N GLU A 3 -43.55 -17.46 -15.51
CA GLU A 3 -42.16 -17.53 -15.98
C GLU A 3 -41.61 -16.18 -16.50
N VAL A 4 -42.48 -15.38 -17.12
CA VAL A 4 -42.15 -14.02 -17.56
C VAL A 4 -41.94 -13.12 -16.33
N ALA A 5 -42.82 -13.18 -15.33
CA ALA A 5 -42.69 -12.36 -14.11
C ALA A 5 -41.42 -12.68 -13.30
N LEU A 6 -41.02 -13.96 -13.21
CA LEU A 6 -39.78 -14.36 -12.55
C LEU A 6 -38.55 -13.81 -13.29
N ARG A 7 -38.53 -13.88 -14.62
CA ARG A 7 -37.44 -13.34 -15.44
C ARG A 7 -37.31 -11.82 -15.34
N TRP A 8 -38.43 -11.11 -15.21
CA TRP A 8 -38.46 -9.67 -14.98
C TRP A 8 -37.98 -9.29 -13.57
N LEU A 9 -38.30 -10.10 -12.55
CA LEU A 9 -37.81 -9.90 -11.18
C LEU A 9 -36.30 -10.16 -11.08
N GLU A 10 -35.80 -11.24 -11.69
CA GLU A 10 -34.36 -11.54 -11.76
C GLU A 10 -33.58 -10.46 -12.50
N PHE A 11 -34.08 -10.01 -13.66
CA PHE A 11 -33.46 -8.92 -14.41
C PHE A 11 -33.45 -7.60 -13.64
N SER A 12 -34.56 -7.26 -12.96
CA SER A 12 -34.65 -6.03 -12.16
C SER A 12 -33.73 -6.08 -10.92
N TYR A 13 -33.58 -7.27 -10.30
CA TYR A 13 -32.68 -7.48 -9.17
C TYR A 13 -31.20 -7.35 -9.60
N ASP A 14 -30.84 -7.95 -10.74
CA ASP A 14 -29.48 -7.90 -11.27
C ASP A 14 -29.10 -6.48 -11.72
N GLN A 15 -30.02 -5.77 -12.38
CA GLN A 15 -29.86 -4.34 -12.70
C GLN A 15 -29.71 -3.47 -11.44
N GLY A 16 -30.48 -3.75 -10.38
CA GLY A 16 -30.34 -3.05 -9.10
C GLY A 16 -28.98 -3.28 -8.44
N ASN A 17 -28.43 -4.49 -8.51
CA ASN A 17 -27.10 -4.81 -8.01
C ASN A 17 -25.99 -4.18 -8.87
N LEU A 18 -26.12 -4.19 -10.20
CA LEU A 18 -25.17 -3.57 -11.11
C LEU A 18 -25.11 -2.06 -10.88
N MET A 19 -26.25 -1.38 -10.78
CA MET A 19 -26.33 0.05 -10.47
C MET A 19 -25.70 0.40 -9.11
N LYS A 20 -25.88 -0.46 -8.11
CA LYS A 20 -25.27 -0.28 -6.79
C LYS A 20 -23.75 -0.48 -6.83
N ALA A 21 -23.27 -1.48 -7.58
CA ALA A 21 -21.84 -1.75 -7.77
C ALA A 21 -21.16 -0.60 -8.54
N THR A 22 -21.77 -0.10 -9.62
CA THR A 22 -21.26 1.08 -10.34
C THR A 22 -21.26 2.32 -9.46
N GLN A 23 -22.26 2.53 -8.61
CA GLN A 23 -22.25 3.66 -7.65
C GLN A 23 -21.10 3.54 -6.62
N ILE A 24 -20.84 2.32 -6.12
CA ILE A 24 -19.74 2.05 -5.17
C ILE A 24 -18.38 2.34 -5.81
N LEU A 25 -18.20 1.92 -7.08
CA LEU A 25 -17.00 2.15 -7.88
C LEU A 25 -16.85 3.62 -8.25
N ALA A 26 -17.93 4.28 -8.70
CA ALA A 26 -17.94 5.69 -9.05
C ALA A 26 -17.48 6.58 -7.89
N ASN A 27 -17.83 6.22 -6.66
CA ASN A 27 -17.43 6.96 -5.47
C ASN A 27 -16.13 6.45 -4.83
N PHE A 28 -15.49 5.40 -5.38
CA PHE A 28 -14.30 4.80 -4.77
C PHE A 28 -13.10 5.74 -4.83
N GLU A 29 -12.86 6.34 -5.99
CA GLU A 29 -11.76 7.28 -6.20
C GLU A 29 -11.87 8.48 -5.25
N ASP A 30 -13.07 9.03 -5.06
CA ASP A 30 -13.29 10.14 -4.14
C ASP A 30 -13.08 9.74 -2.68
N ARG A 31 -13.50 8.53 -2.27
CA ARG A 31 -13.18 8.02 -0.92
C ARG A 31 -11.68 7.85 -0.72
N CYS A 32 -10.96 7.36 -1.73
CA CYS A 32 -9.50 7.27 -1.71
C CYS A 32 -8.87 8.65 -1.59
N ARG A 33 -9.28 9.59 -2.44
CA ARG A 33 -8.80 10.99 -2.46
C ARG A 33 -9.00 11.65 -1.11
N VAL A 34 -10.22 11.62 -0.56
CA VAL A 34 -10.55 12.19 0.77
C VAL A 34 -9.69 11.57 1.87
N ARG A 35 -9.48 10.24 1.82
CA ARG A 35 -8.69 9.55 2.84
C ARG A 35 -7.20 9.90 2.76
N ILE A 36 -6.66 10.05 1.56
CA ILE A 36 -5.26 10.43 1.33
C ILE A 36 -5.04 11.90 1.68
N GLU A 37 -5.86 12.81 1.18
CA GLU A 37 -5.77 14.25 1.51
C GLU A 37 -5.94 14.50 3.01
N GLY A 38 -6.75 13.70 3.70
CA GLY A 38 -6.86 13.75 5.16
C GLY A 38 -5.59 13.34 5.92
N GLN A 39 -4.51 12.92 5.25
CA GLN A 39 -3.19 12.66 5.85
C GLN A 39 -2.22 13.83 5.73
N ARG A 40 -2.56 14.87 4.95
CA ARG A 40 -1.72 16.05 4.76
C ARG A 40 -1.32 16.68 6.10
N GLY A 41 -0.04 17.00 6.25
CA GLY A 41 0.52 17.59 7.47
C GLY A 41 0.55 16.67 8.69
N LYS A 42 0.14 15.39 8.59
CA LYS A 42 0.23 14.47 9.73
C LYS A 42 1.65 13.96 9.91
N PRO A 43 2.17 13.93 11.15
CA PRO A 43 3.51 13.44 11.41
C PRO A 43 3.61 11.94 11.16
N PHE A 44 4.82 11.48 10.84
CA PHE A 44 5.09 10.06 10.68
C PHE A 44 4.99 9.30 12.01
N GLY A 45 3.98 8.47 12.16
CA GLY A 45 3.79 7.59 13.32
C GLY A 45 4.52 6.26 13.19
N LYS A 46 5.86 6.27 13.09
CA LYS A 46 6.68 5.05 12.98
C LYS A 46 6.42 4.13 14.18
N ARG A 47 6.05 2.88 13.92
CA ARG A 47 5.90 1.83 14.96
C ARG A 47 7.25 1.17 15.23
N GLU A 48 7.32 0.34 16.26
CA GLU A 48 8.55 -0.41 16.61
C GLU A 48 8.50 -1.84 16.05
N ILE A 49 9.69 -2.39 15.78
CA ILE A 49 9.90 -3.81 15.51
C ILE A 49 9.86 -4.55 16.84
N GLN A 50 9.14 -5.67 16.88
CA GLN A 50 9.15 -6.56 18.03
C GLN A 50 10.24 -7.61 17.81
N TRP A 51 11.35 -7.44 18.53
CA TRP A 51 12.51 -8.32 18.49
C TRP A 51 12.25 -9.65 19.19
N ASP A 52 12.98 -10.70 18.78
CA ASP A 52 12.96 -12.03 19.40
C ASP A 52 11.55 -12.62 19.54
N TRP A 53 10.68 -12.35 18.56
CA TRP A 53 9.26 -12.72 18.62
C TRP A 53 9.05 -14.23 18.64
N ASN A 54 9.74 -14.97 17.75
CA ASN A 54 9.73 -16.43 17.71
C ASN A 54 10.97 -16.96 16.96
N GLU A 55 11.09 -18.29 16.87
CA GLU A 55 12.19 -18.98 16.16
C GLU A 55 12.26 -18.68 14.66
N ARG A 56 11.23 -18.05 14.08
CA ARG A 56 11.15 -17.72 12.66
C ARG A 56 11.61 -16.29 12.37
N GLY A 57 11.87 -15.48 13.39
CA GLY A 57 12.36 -14.12 13.22
C GLY A 57 11.61 -13.07 14.05
N ASN A 58 11.94 -11.81 13.80
CA ASN A 58 11.31 -10.66 14.44
C ASN A 58 9.92 -10.41 13.86
N PHE A 59 9.05 -9.82 14.67
CA PHE A 59 7.73 -9.41 14.21
C PHE A 59 7.75 -7.94 13.76
N THR A 60 7.79 -7.76 12.44
CA THR A 60 7.87 -6.44 11.79
C THR A 60 6.50 -5.91 11.36
N GLY A 61 5.39 -6.64 11.55
CA GLY A 61 4.12 -6.35 10.87
C GLY A 61 3.57 -4.94 11.13
N LYS A 62 3.62 -4.47 12.39
CA LYS A 62 3.19 -3.11 12.74
C LYS A 62 4.14 -2.04 12.18
N TYR A 63 5.44 -2.29 12.27
CA TYR A 63 6.49 -1.43 11.75
C TYR A 63 6.34 -1.27 10.24
N ALA A 64 6.38 -2.38 9.50
CA ALA A 64 6.29 -2.43 8.06
C ALA A 64 4.98 -1.82 7.53
N HIS A 65 3.85 -2.06 8.22
CA HIS A 65 2.59 -1.40 7.85
C HIS A 65 2.68 0.12 8.03
N SER A 66 3.26 0.62 9.13
CA SER A 66 3.39 2.06 9.36
C SER A 66 4.27 2.75 8.31
N VAL A 67 5.41 2.15 7.97
CA VAL A 67 6.32 2.65 6.93
C VAL A 67 5.64 2.65 5.56
N ASN A 68 5.06 1.53 5.14
CA ASN A 68 4.45 1.41 3.82
C ASN A 68 3.27 2.38 3.64
N MET A 69 2.42 2.52 4.66
CA MET A 69 1.29 3.44 4.60
C MET A 69 1.74 4.90 4.54
N TYR A 70 2.76 5.28 5.33
CA TYR A 70 3.32 6.63 5.29
C TYR A 70 3.99 6.90 3.94
N ALA A 71 4.78 5.97 3.41
CA ALA A 71 5.41 6.12 2.10
C ALA A 71 4.39 6.31 0.97
N MET A 72 3.32 5.51 0.94
CA MET A 72 2.23 5.70 -0.03
C MET A 72 1.61 7.09 0.05
N GLN A 73 1.43 7.63 1.26
CA GLN A 73 0.87 8.97 1.47
C GLN A 73 1.87 10.04 1.04
N ALA A 74 3.11 9.93 1.49
CA ALA A 74 4.18 10.89 1.22
C ALA A 74 4.43 11.05 -0.28
N PHE A 75 4.53 9.94 -1.01
CA PHE A 75 4.72 9.97 -2.47
C PHE A 75 3.49 10.46 -3.23
N HIS A 76 2.28 10.27 -2.69
CA HIS A 76 1.06 10.76 -3.34
C HIS A 76 0.82 12.26 -3.09
N LEU A 77 1.14 12.75 -1.90
CA LEU A 77 0.94 14.14 -1.48
C LEU A 77 2.14 15.04 -1.75
N ASP A 78 3.28 14.45 -2.14
CA ASP A 78 4.60 15.11 -2.28
C ASP A 78 5.03 15.82 -0.97
N GLU A 79 4.82 15.15 0.16
CA GLU A 79 5.09 15.68 1.50
C GLU A 79 5.81 14.62 2.34
N GLY A 80 6.92 14.96 3.00
CA GLY A 80 7.66 13.99 3.83
C GLY A 80 8.37 12.89 3.05
N VAL A 81 8.65 13.12 1.76
CA VAL A 81 9.24 12.13 0.84
C VAL A 81 10.62 11.65 1.29
N GLU A 82 11.44 12.53 1.85
CA GLU A 82 12.77 12.16 2.37
C GLU A 82 12.67 11.23 3.58
N GLU A 83 11.81 11.58 4.55
CA GLU A 83 11.53 10.75 5.73
C GLU A 83 10.94 9.39 5.34
N ALA A 84 10.05 9.35 4.34
CA ALA A 84 9.51 8.11 3.80
C ALA A 84 10.59 7.23 3.14
N ASN A 85 11.51 7.84 2.37
CA ASN A 85 12.62 7.11 1.75
C ASN A 85 13.58 6.55 2.79
N GLU A 86 13.92 7.32 3.82
CA GLU A 86 14.77 6.86 4.93
C GLU A 86 14.13 5.66 5.64
N ALA A 87 12.84 5.75 5.97
CA ALA A 87 12.12 4.67 6.64
C ALA A 87 11.99 3.40 5.77
N LEU A 88 11.84 3.55 4.45
CA LEU A 88 11.86 2.41 3.53
C LEU A 88 13.25 1.77 3.45
N CYS A 89 14.31 2.58 3.44
CA CYS A 89 15.67 2.05 3.48
C CYS A 89 15.94 1.29 4.78
N GLU A 90 15.51 1.82 5.92
CA GLU A 90 15.59 1.15 7.23
C GLU A 90 14.83 -0.19 7.21
N LEU A 91 13.59 -0.20 6.72
CA LEU A 91 12.78 -1.42 6.61
C LEU A 91 13.41 -2.48 5.71
N PHE A 92 13.87 -2.10 4.53
CA PHE A 92 14.47 -3.05 3.59
C PHE A 92 15.85 -3.50 4.05
N GLY A 93 16.64 -2.61 4.65
CA GLY A 93 17.90 -2.96 5.32
C GLY A 93 17.68 -4.01 6.40
N HIS A 94 16.67 -3.82 7.26
CA HIS A 94 16.32 -4.80 8.29
C HIS A 94 16.06 -6.19 7.72
N TYR A 95 15.29 -6.31 6.63
CA TYR A 95 15.01 -7.61 6.00
C TYR A 95 16.22 -8.24 5.32
N LEU A 96 17.16 -7.44 4.83
CA LEU A 96 18.42 -7.95 4.27
C LEU A 96 19.36 -8.47 5.37
N GLU A 97 19.32 -7.86 6.56
CA GLU A 97 20.12 -8.28 7.72
C GLU A 97 19.48 -9.45 8.47
N HIS A 98 18.16 -9.60 8.40
CA HIS A 98 17.37 -10.61 9.12
C HIS A 98 16.52 -11.43 8.14
N GLU A 99 17.17 -12.23 7.29
CA GLU A 99 16.48 -12.98 6.23
C GLU A 99 15.37 -13.91 6.75
N THR A 100 15.49 -14.40 7.99
CA THR A 100 14.45 -15.22 8.64
C THR A 100 13.10 -14.50 8.70
N ASP A 101 13.11 -13.17 8.87
CA ASP A 101 11.91 -12.35 9.03
C ASP A 101 11.05 -12.35 7.76
N LEU A 102 11.64 -12.65 6.59
CA LEU A 102 10.90 -12.84 5.33
C LEU A 102 9.93 -14.03 5.39
N TYR A 103 10.20 -15.01 6.26
CA TYR A 103 9.39 -16.20 6.44
C TYR A 103 8.41 -16.08 7.62
N GLU A 104 8.41 -14.96 8.33
CA GLU A 104 7.49 -14.74 9.44
C GLU A 104 6.08 -14.45 8.89
N ALA A 105 5.21 -15.46 9.06
CA ALA A 105 3.92 -15.54 8.41
C ALA A 105 2.92 -14.47 8.88
N HIS A 106 3.14 -13.78 9.99
CA HIS A 106 2.23 -12.76 10.51
C HIS A 106 2.67 -11.34 10.17
N SER A 107 3.88 -11.16 9.61
CA SER A 107 4.47 -9.85 9.36
C SER A 107 4.83 -9.62 7.89
N PHE A 108 5.56 -10.53 7.24
CA PHE A 108 6.11 -10.24 5.91
C PHE A 108 5.09 -10.38 4.77
N HIS A 109 4.22 -11.40 4.79
CA HIS A 109 3.36 -11.71 3.64
C HIS A 109 2.49 -10.53 3.14
N TRP A 110 1.95 -9.71 4.06
CA TRP A 110 1.22 -8.48 3.69
C TRP A 110 2.16 -7.35 3.24
N SER A 111 3.33 -7.24 3.88
CA SER A 111 4.31 -6.19 3.65
C SER A 111 5.00 -6.34 2.29
N GLY A 112 5.31 -7.57 1.86
CA GLY A 112 5.91 -7.85 0.56
C GLY A 112 5.01 -7.41 -0.61
N ALA A 113 3.70 -7.68 -0.52
CA ALA A 113 2.73 -7.28 -1.54
C ALA A 113 2.56 -5.75 -1.62
N LEU A 114 2.68 -5.02 -0.51
CA LEU A 114 2.66 -3.55 -0.52
C LEU A 114 3.96 -2.97 -1.07
N SER A 115 5.11 -3.53 -0.68
CA SER A 115 6.44 -3.12 -1.15
C SER A 115 6.56 -3.29 -2.66
N ALA A 116 6.08 -4.41 -3.21
CA ALA A 116 6.07 -4.64 -4.66
C ALA A 116 5.18 -3.63 -5.41
N ARG A 117 4.05 -3.21 -4.82
CA ARG A 117 3.20 -2.17 -5.40
C ARG A 117 3.85 -0.80 -5.34
N LEU A 118 4.46 -0.42 -4.21
CA LEU A 118 5.25 0.80 -4.09
C LEU A 118 6.35 0.85 -5.16
N TRP A 119 7.09 -0.24 -5.32
CA TRP A 119 8.06 -0.37 -6.40
C TRP A 119 7.40 -0.21 -7.78
N SER A 120 6.30 -0.90 -8.05
CA SER A 120 5.65 -0.86 -9.36
C SER A 120 5.07 0.52 -9.71
N PHE A 121 4.53 1.24 -8.74
CA PHE A 121 3.93 2.56 -8.92
C PHE A 121 4.98 3.68 -8.97
N PHE A 122 6.01 3.59 -8.12
CA PHE A 122 6.97 4.68 -7.92
C PHE A 122 8.38 4.40 -8.49
N SER A 123 8.64 3.25 -9.14
CA SER A 123 9.93 2.94 -9.79
C SER A 123 10.13 3.63 -11.14
N LEU A 124 11.40 3.83 -11.52
CA LEU A 124 11.92 4.56 -12.69
C LEU A 124 11.16 4.42 -14.01
N ARG A 125 10.43 3.31 -14.21
CA ARG A 125 9.73 2.98 -15.47
C ARG A 125 8.21 3.23 -15.43
N CYS A 126 7.64 3.59 -14.29
CA CYS A 126 6.22 3.91 -14.13
C CYS A 126 6.04 5.33 -13.56
N THR A 127 4.86 5.90 -13.84
CA THR A 127 4.35 7.26 -13.59
C THR A 127 5.32 8.21 -12.88
N THR A 128 5.73 9.26 -13.59
CA THR A 128 6.52 10.40 -13.11
C THR A 128 5.89 11.03 -11.87
N CYS A 129 6.28 10.56 -10.69
CA CYS A 129 6.04 11.21 -9.41
C CYS A 129 7.26 12.08 -9.05
N TYR A 130 7.01 13.32 -8.63
CA TYR A 130 8.04 14.25 -8.14
C TYR A 130 8.58 13.74 -6.78
N GLY A 131 9.83 14.04 -6.43
CA GLY A 131 10.45 13.61 -5.16
C GLY A 131 11.20 12.25 -5.18
N ARG A 132 11.26 11.56 -6.32
CA ARG A 132 12.08 10.34 -6.49
C ARG A 132 13.56 10.68 -6.22
N GLN A 133 14.31 9.80 -5.53
CA GLN A 133 15.78 9.82 -5.57
C GLN A 133 16.25 9.57 -7.02
N ALA A 134 16.26 10.62 -7.83
CA ALA A 134 17.00 10.66 -9.07
C ALA A 134 18.48 10.86 -8.69
N GLY A 135 19.23 9.76 -8.71
CA GLY A 135 20.69 9.81 -8.87
C GLY A 135 21.51 9.74 -7.58
N LYS A 136 21.87 8.51 -7.19
CA LYS A 136 23.28 8.09 -6.97
C LYS A 136 23.46 6.60 -7.30
N LEU A 137 22.92 6.13 -8.42
CA LEU A 137 23.53 4.97 -9.07
C LEU A 137 24.66 5.53 -9.92
N ASN A 138 25.84 5.62 -9.31
CA ASN A 138 27.08 5.71 -10.07
C ASN A 138 27.11 4.48 -10.99
N VAL A 139 26.76 4.70 -12.25
CA VAL A 139 27.11 3.77 -13.32
C VAL A 139 28.61 3.91 -13.49
N ALA A 140 29.35 3.20 -12.63
CA ALA A 140 30.75 2.94 -12.85
C ALA A 140 30.86 2.12 -14.14
N THR A 141 31.85 2.54 -14.93
CA THR A 141 32.20 2.19 -16.30
C THR A 141 32.31 0.69 -16.55
#